data_AF-A0A952AJ26-F1
#
_entry.id   AF-A0A952AJ26-F1
#
_cell.length_a   1.000
_cell.length_b   1.000
_cell.length_c   1.000
_cell.angle_alpha   90.00
_cell.angle_beta   90.00
_cell.angle_gamma   90.00
#
_symmetry.space_group_name_H-M   'P 1'
#
loop_
_entity.id
_entity.type
_entity.pdbx_description
1 polymer ?
#
loop_
_entity_poly.entity_id
_entity_poly.type
_entity_poly.pdbx_seq_one_letter_code
_entity_poly.pdbx_strand_id
1 'polypeptide(L)'
;QNNLTQAEKAGFEVIKKYGSYEYWVTKSYILLGDVYFAQKDYFNAEATYKSVIENANIPELKQEAETKLAATIEAKNKTNKVEHQ
;
A
#
# COMPACT_ATOMS: atom_id res chain seq x y z
N GLN A 1 -5.60 -3.01 22.76
CA GLN A 1 -5.13 -1.62 22.58
C GLN A 1 -4.32 -1.56 21.29
N ASN A 2 -4.79 -0.82 20.29
CA ASN A 2 -4.09 -0.56 19.02
C ASN A 2 -3.00 0.49 19.26
N ASN A 3 -1.78 0.06 19.57
CA ASN A 3 -0.70 0.96 19.95
C ASN A 3 0.05 1.50 18.72
N LEU A 4 -0.71 2.22 17.88
CA LEU A 4 -0.28 2.74 16.58
C LEU A 4 0.94 3.66 16.69
N THR A 5 1.05 4.40 17.80
CA THR A 5 2.16 5.31 18.08
C THR A 5 3.50 4.58 18.27
N GLN A 6 3.49 3.38 18.85
CA GLN A 6 4.70 2.57 18.99
C GLN A 6 5.11 1.93 17.66
N ALA A 7 4.14 1.52 16.85
CA ALA A 7 4.39 0.99 15.52
C ALA A 7 5.01 2.06 14.59
N GLU A 8 4.50 3.29 14.66
CA GLU A 8 5.05 4.45 13.94
C GLU A 8 6.52 4.70 14.32
N LYS A 9 6.82 4.72 15.62
CA LYS A 9 8.17 4.98 16.11
C LYS A 9 9.17 3.89 15.69
N ALA A 10 8.75 2.62 15.72
CA ALA A 10 9.57 1.51 15.26
C ALA A 10 9.87 1.59 13.76
N GLY A 11 8.88 1.96 12.92
CA GLY A 11 9.08 2.16 11.48
C GLY A 11 10.12 3.25 11.17
N PHE A 12 10.07 4.36 11.89
CA PHE A 12 11.02 5.46 11.75
C PHE A 12 12.46 5.08 12.09
N GLU A 13 12.68 4.25 13.11
CA GLU A 13 14.04 3.80 13.46
C GLU A 13 14.67 2.93 12.39
N VAL A 14 13.88 2.10 11.70
CA VAL A 14 14.40 1.23 10.64
C VAL A 14 14.73 2.03 9.37
N ILE A 15 13.88 2.99 9.00
CA ILE A 15 14.14 3.97 7.93
C ILE A 15 15.49 4.67 8.16
N LYS A 16 15.73 5.13 9.39
CA LYS A 16 16.92 5.92 9.75
C LYS A 16 18.21 5.09 9.80
N LYS A 17 18.12 3.78 10.06
CA LYS A 17 19.27 2.89 10.29
C LYS A 17 19.74 2.14 9.03
N TYR A 18 18.88 2.01 8.01
CA TYR A 18 19.14 1.20 6.80
C TYR A 18 18.91 1.97 5.49
N GLY A 19 19.42 3.21 5.43
CA GLY A 19 19.30 4.17 4.34
C GLY A 19 19.90 3.80 2.96
N SER A 20 19.87 2.53 2.56
CA SER A 20 19.85 2.09 1.16
C SER A 20 18.41 2.18 0.64
N TYR A 21 17.86 3.40 0.79
CA TYR A 21 16.47 3.83 1.10
C TYR A 21 15.29 3.33 0.27
N GLU A 22 15.50 2.57 -0.78
CA GLU A 22 14.41 2.17 -1.67
C GLU A 22 13.38 1.28 -0.97
N TYR A 23 13.84 0.30 -0.19
CA TYR A 23 12.95 -0.65 0.48
C TYR A 23 11.90 0.04 1.36
N TRP A 24 12.34 0.98 2.20
CA TRP A 24 11.44 1.64 3.15
C TRP A 24 10.54 2.68 2.48
N VAL A 25 11.05 3.38 1.47
CA VAL A 25 10.23 4.32 0.68
C VAL A 25 9.13 3.55 -0.06
N THR A 26 9.49 2.47 -0.77
CA THR A 26 8.52 1.62 -1.46
C THR A 26 7.51 1.00 -0.49
N LYS A 27 7.96 0.50 0.67
CA LYS A 27 7.04 -0.01 1.71
C LYS A 27 6.07 1.06 2.23
N SER A 28 6.50 2.31 2.32
CA SER A 28 5.63 3.41 2.77
C SER A 28 4.51 3.70 1.76
N TYR A 29 4.81 3.64 0.46
CA TYR A 29 3.77 3.71 -0.58
C TYR A 29 2.81 2.53 -0.52
N ILE A 30 3.31 1.31 -0.31
CA ILE A 30 2.44 0.14 -0.14
C ILE A 30 1.50 0.32 1.06
N LEU A 31 2.03 0.80 2.19
CA LEU A 31 1.23 1.08 3.38
C LEU A 31 0.18 2.17 3.13
N LEU A 32 0.52 3.21 2.37
CA LEU A 32 -0.43 4.25 1.98
C LEU A 32 -1.57 3.68 1.12
N GLY A 33 -1.26 2.77 0.19
CA GLY A 33 -2.27 2.03 -0.56
C GLY A 33 -3.19 1.21 0.35
N ASP A 34 -2.63 0.58 1.40
CA ASP A 34 -3.42 -0.20 2.36
C ASP A 34 -4.39 0.69 3.15
N VAL A 35 -3.97 1.90 3.51
CA VAL A 35 -4.81 2.90 4.17
C VAL A 35 -5.97 3.30 3.25
N TYR A 36 -5.69 3.64 1.99
CA TYR A 36 -6.75 3.98 1.03
C TYR A 36 -7.73 2.81 0.81
N PHE A 37 -7.21 1.59 0.71
CA PHE A 37 -8.04 0.39 0.57
C PHE A 37 -8.96 0.20 1.79
N ALA A 38 -8.44 0.35 3.01
CA ALA A 38 -9.23 0.26 4.24
C ALA A 38 -10.30 1.35 4.34
N GLN A 39 -10.04 2.53 3.76
CA GLN A 39 -11.00 3.64 3.66
C GLN A 39 -12.00 3.45 2.51
N LYS A 40 -11.92 2.36 1.74
CA LYS A 40 -12.69 2.11 0.51
C LYS A 40 -12.45 3.14 -0.60
N ASP A 41 -11.38 3.92 -0.49
CA ASP A 41 -10.92 4.80 -1.56
C ASP A 41 -10.10 4.00 -2.57
N TYR A 42 -10.80 3.14 -3.31
CA TYR A 42 -10.16 2.17 -4.20
C TYR A 42 -9.45 2.83 -5.38
N PHE A 43 -9.86 4.04 -5.78
CA PHE A 43 -9.20 4.77 -6.87
C PHE A 43 -7.80 5.22 -6.45
N ASN A 44 -7.67 5.82 -5.25
CA ASN A 44 -6.35 6.22 -4.75
C ASN A 44 -5.50 5.02 -4.32
N ALA A 45 -6.11 3.95 -3.79
CA ALA A 45 -5.41 2.70 -3.52
C ALA A 45 -4.80 2.11 -4.80
N GLU A 46 -5.60 2.01 -5.86
CA GLU A 46 -5.17 1.48 -7.16
C GLU A 46 -4.01 2.28 -7.76
N ALA A 47 -4.13 3.62 -7.77
CA ALA A 47 -3.08 4.50 -8.29
C ALA A 47 -1.77 4.35 -7.50
N THR A 48 -1.87 4.23 -6.18
CA THR A 48 -0.71 4.09 -5.30
C THR A 48 0.03 2.77 -5.54
N TYR A 49 -0.69 1.64 -5.62
CA TYR A 49 -0.06 0.34 -5.91
C TYR A 49 0.54 0.29 -7.31
N LYS A 50 -0.11 0.86 -8.33
CA LYS A 50 0.45 0.96 -9.68
C LYS A 50 1.76 1.74 -9.71
N SER A 51 1.82 2.87 -9.00
CA SER A 51 3.04 3.66 -8.88
C SER A 51 4.19 2.82 -8.29
N VAL A 52 3.92 1.97 -7.29
CA VAL A 52 4.94 1.05 -6.74
C VAL A 52 5.41 0.03 -7.78
N ILE A 53 4.49 -0.61 -8.50
CA ILE A 53 4.83 -1.64 -9.51
C ILE A 53 5.72 -1.05 -10.61
N GLU A 54 5.40 0.17 -11.04
CA GLU A 54 6.12 0.89 -12.09
C GLU A 54 7.51 1.35 -11.63
N ASN A 55 7.63 1.87 -10.40
CA ASN A 55 8.81 2.63 -9.98
C ASN A 55 9.74 1.92 -8.99
N ALA A 56 9.28 0.87 -8.30
CA ALA A 56 10.17 0.10 -7.43
C ALA A 56 11.19 -0.71 -8.26
N ASN A 57 12.34 -1.04 -7.69
CA ASN A 57 13.32 -1.97 -8.24
C ASN A 57 13.45 -3.23 -7.38
N ILE A 58 12.69 -3.32 -6.29
CA ILE A 58 12.69 -4.44 -5.35
C ILE A 58 11.58 -5.41 -5.74
N PRO A 59 11.91 -6.60 -6.31
CA PRO A 59 10.92 -7.52 -6.85
C PRO A 59 9.88 -7.97 -5.81
N GLU A 60 10.29 -8.19 -4.56
CA GLU A 60 9.36 -8.61 -3.51
C GLU A 60 8.28 -7.56 -3.25
N LEU A 61 8.65 -6.27 -3.31
CA LEU A 61 7.71 -5.18 -3.09
C LEU A 61 6.80 -4.93 -4.30
N LYS A 62 7.28 -5.20 -5.53
CA LYS A 62 6.41 -5.21 -6.71
C LYS A 62 5.34 -6.29 -6.59
N GLN A 63 5.75 -7.51 -6.25
CA GLN A 63 4.83 -8.64 -6.11
C GLN A 63 3.77 -8.39 -5.03
N GLU A 64 4.18 -7.78 -3.91
CA GLU A 64 3.25 -7.36 -2.86
C GLU A 64 2.24 -6.32 -3.40
N ALA A 65 2.71 -5.31 -4.11
CA ALA A 65 1.83 -4.29 -4.71
C ALA A 65 0.90 -4.88 -5.79
N GLU A 66 1.36 -5.83 -6.61
CA GLU A 66 0.52 -6.55 -7.59
C GLU A 66 -0.62 -7.33 -6.91
N THR A 67 -0.30 -8.03 -5.82
CA THR A 67 -1.29 -8.78 -5.03
C THR A 67 -2.35 -7.85 -4.45
N LYS A 68 -1.92 -6.72 -3.87
CA LYS A 68 -2.82 -5.72 -3.29
C LYS A 68 -3.64 -4.99 -4.36
N LEU A 69 -3.05 -4.73 -5.53
CA LEU A 69 -3.73 -4.18 -6.69
C LEU A 69 -4.85 -5.10 -7.18
N ALA A 70 -4.60 -6.41 -7.29
CA ALA A 70 -5.63 -7.38 -7.67
C ALA A 70 -6.82 -7.37 -6.69
N ALA A 71 -6.55 -7.39 -5.39
CA ALA A 71 -7.59 -7.28 -4.36
C ALA A 71 -8.36 -5.94 -4.45
N THR A 72 -7.67 -4.84 -4.75
CA THR A 72 -8.27 -3.51 -4.95
C THR A 72 -9.22 -3.48 -6.14
N ILE A 73 -8.83 -4.06 -7.27
CA ILE A 73 -9.68 -4.13 -8.47
C ILE A 73 -10.94 -4.98 -8.20
N GLU A 74 -10.79 -6.11 -7.51
CA GLU A 74 -11.93 -6.96 -7.13
C GLU A 74 -12.90 -6.20 -6.21
N ALA A 75 -12.39 -5.52 -5.18
CA ALA A 75 -13.19 -4.74 -4.24
C ALA A 75 -13.90 -3.55 -4.92
N LYS A 76 -13.20 -2.84 -5.82
CA LYS A 76 -13.77 -1.74 -6.62
C LYS A 76 -14.91 -2.24 -7.50
N ASN A 77 -14.73 -3.36 -8.19
CA ASN A 77 -15.75 -3.94 -9.05
C ASN A 77 -16.97 -4.44 -8.28
N LYS A 78 -16.79 -4.98 -7.07
CA LYS A 78 -17.91 -5.36 -6.19
C LYS A 78 -18.68 -4.13 -5.72
N THR A 79 -17.99 -3.06 -5.33
CA THR A 79 -18.62 -1.82 -4.86
C THR A 79 -19.46 -1.16 -5.96
N ASN A 80 -18.92 -1.06 -7.18
CA ASN A 80 -19.66 -0.51 -8.33
C ASN A 80 -20.90 -1.34 -8.71
N LYS A 81 -20.88 -2.66 -8.47
CA LYS A 81 -22.05 -3.53 -8.73
C LYS A 81 -23.16 -3.37 -7.68
N VAL A 82 -22.81 -3.03 -6.44
CA VAL A 82 -23.78 -2.81 -5.35
C VAL A 82 -24.41 -1.42 -5.44
N GLU A 83 -23.68 -0.40 -5.89
CA GLU A 83 -24.22 0.95 -6.09
C GLU A 83 -25.19 1.08 -7.28
N HIS A 84 -25.22 0.09 -8.17
CA HIS A 84 -26.10 0.05 -9.35
C HIS A 84 -27.21 -1.01 -9.26
N GLN A 85 -27.48 -1.56 -8.06
CA GLN A 85 -28.65 -2.37 -7.75
C GLN A 85 -29.62 -1.58 -6.87
#